data_AF-A0A5Q3HBC5-F1
#
_entry.id   AF-A0A5Q3HBC5-F1
#
_cell.length_a   1.000
_cell.length_b   1.000
_cell.length_c   1.000
_cell.angle_alpha   90.00
_cell.angle_beta   90.00
_cell.angle_gamma   90.00
#
_symmetry.space_group_name_H-M   'P 1'
#
loop_
_entity.id
_entity.type
_entity.pdbx_description
1 polymer ?
#
loop_
_entity_poly.entity_id
_entity_poly.type
_entity_poly.pdbx_seq_one_letter_code
_entity_poly.pdbx_strand_id
1 'polypeptide(L)'
;MGRPGERTLPGATRVDGSWRRGCGMNAGIKGPAVWLDMDQAELDASYNQAVYAPNVAEVLQRYADGSEAARAVLGEPLRFAYGDSAVEALDVYPTHKPDAPVAIFIHGGAWRSGQARDYGFPAALLVQAGAHLVVPDFAAVQDVDGNLMAMADQVRRAVAWVHANAARFGGNAGRIHVLGHSSGAHLAGVVLTTDWAGGYGLPADIVKGGLCCSGIFDLKPPRLSARSSYVRFTDEIEEALSPQRHLAQLKAPLIVAYGTLETPEFQRQSRDFAAAVAAAGKPVQLLVAGGRNHFEIVESLAHADGLLGAAVLAQMGLRD
;
A
#
# COMPACT_ATOMS: atom_id res chain seq x y z
N MET A 1 -45.00 -42.47 -7.44
CA MET A 1 -43.89 -43.25 -8.03
C MET A 1 -43.08 -42.33 -8.92
N GLY A 2 -41.74 -42.39 -8.85
CA GLY A 2 -40.81 -41.75 -9.79
C GLY A 2 -40.20 -40.40 -9.35
N ARG A 3 -39.00 -40.42 -8.76
CA ARG A 3 -38.07 -39.26 -8.71
C ARG A 3 -37.18 -39.29 -9.97
N PRO A 4 -36.82 -38.14 -10.58
CA PRO A 4 -35.86 -38.12 -11.68
C PRO A 4 -34.40 -37.95 -11.19
N GLY A 5 -33.58 -38.97 -11.49
CA GLY A 5 -32.18 -38.94 -11.94
C GLY A 5 -31.13 -38.03 -11.31
N GLU A 6 -30.28 -38.59 -10.47
CA GLU A 6 -28.90 -38.12 -10.23
C GLU A 6 -28.03 -38.40 -11.47
N ARG A 7 -27.32 -37.38 -11.96
CA ARG A 7 -26.21 -37.53 -12.92
C ARG A 7 -24.91 -37.73 -12.15
N THR A 8 -24.28 -38.88 -12.34
CA THR A 8 -22.95 -39.21 -11.81
C THR A 8 -21.84 -38.54 -12.63
N LEU A 9 -20.89 -37.88 -11.97
CA LEU A 9 -19.60 -37.52 -12.55
C LEU A 9 -18.64 -38.74 -12.51
N PRO A 10 -17.74 -38.92 -13.49
CA PRO A 10 -16.80 -40.04 -13.47
C PRO A 10 -15.73 -39.84 -12.39
N GLY A 11 -15.48 -40.87 -11.56
CA GLY A 11 -14.30 -40.94 -10.68
C GLY A 11 -14.56 -41.11 -9.17
N ALA A 12 -15.80 -41.21 -8.70
CA ALA A 12 -16.08 -41.41 -7.27
C ALA A 12 -16.33 -42.88 -6.93
N THR A 13 -15.42 -43.51 -6.18
CA THR A 13 -15.72 -44.76 -5.45
C THR A 13 -16.08 -44.43 -4.01
N ARG A 14 -17.16 -45.05 -3.53
CA ARG A 14 -17.72 -44.83 -2.19
C ARG A 14 -17.08 -45.82 -1.23
N VAL A 15 -16.36 -45.33 -0.21
CA VAL A 15 -16.01 -46.12 0.97
C VAL A 15 -16.26 -45.23 2.20
N ASP A 16 -16.97 -45.77 3.20
CA ASP A 16 -17.20 -45.26 4.57
C ASP A 16 -18.01 -43.97 4.86
N GLY A 17 -18.54 -43.25 3.88
CA GLY A 17 -19.54 -42.19 4.14
C GLY A 17 -18.97 -40.85 4.66
N SER A 18 -17.67 -40.62 4.53
CA SER A 18 -17.06 -39.29 4.68
C SER A 18 -16.65 -38.69 3.33
N TRP A 19 -17.06 -37.45 3.04
CA TRP A 19 -16.54 -36.70 1.88
C TRP A 19 -15.14 -36.17 2.23
N ARG A 20 -14.09 -36.94 1.91
CA ARG A 20 -12.73 -36.41 1.90
C ARG A 20 -12.53 -35.64 0.59
N ARG A 21 -12.14 -34.36 0.69
CA ARG A 21 -11.62 -33.60 -0.45
C ARG A 21 -10.31 -34.25 -0.91
N GLY A 22 -10.41 -35.11 -1.91
CA GLY A 22 -9.28 -35.50 -2.73
C GLY A 22 -8.89 -34.30 -3.59
N CYS A 23 -7.87 -33.56 -3.16
CA CYS A 23 -7.08 -32.72 -4.03
C CYS A 23 -5.62 -33.12 -3.82
N GLY A 24 -5.25 -34.26 -4.40
CA GLY A 24 -3.85 -34.60 -4.62
C GLY A 24 -3.32 -33.70 -5.73
N MET A 25 -3.02 -32.45 -5.40
CA MET A 25 -1.93 -31.77 -6.09
C MET A 25 -0.68 -32.52 -5.68
N ASN A 26 0.20 -32.84 -6.63
CA ASN A 26 1.54 -33.35 -6.33
C ASN A 26 2.17 -32.43 -5.28
N ALA A 27 2.19 -32.87 -4.02
CA ALA A 27 3.07 -32.31 -3.02
C ALA A 27 4.46 -32.75 -3.43
N GLY A 28 5.05 -32.01 -4.38
CA GLY A 28 6.47 -32.13 -4.67
C GLY A 28 7.24 -32.08 -3.36
N ILE A 29 8.37 -32.78 -3.30
CA ILE A 29 9.23 -32.73 -2.12
C ILE A 29 9.61 -31.26 -1.91
N LYS A 30 9.13 -30.68 -0.81
CA LYS A 30 9.43 -29.31 -0.40
C LYS A 30 10.94 -29.13 -0.32
N GLY A 31 11.45 -28.05 -0.90
CA GLY A 31 12.86 -27.71 -0.87
C GLY A 31 13.35 -27.37 0.55
N PRO A 32 14.65 -27.11 0.73
CA PRO A 32 15.15 -26.56 1.98
C PRO A 32 14.47 -25.22 2.30
N ALA A 33 14.22 -24.95 3.58
CA ALA A 33 13.63 -23.70 4.02
C ALA A 33 14.54 -22.51 3.68
N VAL A 34 13.96 -21.48 3.07
CA VAL A 34 14.61 -20.21 2.69
C VAL A 34 14.18 -19.09 3.63
N TRP A 35 12.89 -19.02 3.97
CA TRP A 35 12.35 -18.03 4.89
C TRP A 35 11.27 -18.63 5.78
N LEU A 36 11.45 -18.53 7.09
CA LEU A 36 10.61 -19.24 8.07
C LEU A 36 10.56 -20.74 7.72
N ASP A 37 9.36 -21.27 7.49
CA ASP A 37 9.12 -22.63 7.06
C ASP A 37 8.95 -22.76 5.53
N MET A 38 9.02 -21.67 4.76
CA MET A 38 8.82 -21.69 3.29
C MET A 38 10.09 -22.09 2.53
N ASP A 39 9.94 -22.94 1.51
CA ASP A 39 10.97 -23.13 0.49
C ASP A 39 10.96 -21.97 -0.54
N GLN A 40 11.85 -22.03 -1.54
CA GLN A 40 11.95 -20.95 -2.53
C GLN A 40 10.65 -20.76 -3.33
N ALA A 41 9.98 -21.85 -3.74
CA ALA A 41 8.79 -21.75 -4.58
C ALA A 41 7.61 -21.18 -3.79
N GLU A 42 7.46 -21.58 -2.53
CA GLU A 42 6.47 -21.03 -1.62
C GLU A 42 6.73 -19.55 -1.31
N LEU A 43 7.99 -19.16 -1.07
CA LEU A 43 8.37 -17.76 -0.85
C LEU A 43 8.11 -16.90 -2.10
N ASP A 44 8.43 -17.38 -3.29
CA ASP A 44 8.14 -16.66 -4.54
C ASP A 44 6.62 -16.50 -4.73
N ALA A 45 5.85 -17.56 -4.45
CA ALA A 45 4.39 -17.51 -4.53
C ALA A 45 3.77 -16.56 -3.50
N SER A 46 4.35 -16.43 -2.29
CA SER A 46 3.82 -15.56 -1.24
C SER A 46 3.88 -14.07 -1.59
N TYR A 47 4.72 -13.69 -2.56
CA TYR A 47 4.83 -12.32 -3.07
C TYR A 47 4.05 -12.07 -4.37
N ASN A 48 3.30 -13.07 -4.86
CA ASN A 48 2.42 -12.96 -6.02
C ASN A 48 0.93 -12.86 -5.61
N GLN A 49 0.46 -11.64 -5.38
CA GLN A 49 -0.93 -11.37 -4.97
C GLN A 49 -1.98 -11.68 -6.04
N ALA A 50 -1.61 -11.68 -7.33
CA ALA A 50 -2.56 -11.91 -8.41
C ALA A 50 -3.22 -13.30 -8.35
N VAL A 51 -2.51 -14.30 -7.79
CA VAL A 51 -3.05 -15.66 -7.60
C VAL A 51 -4.23 -15.67 -6.61
N TYR A 52 -4.25 -14.72 -5.67
CA TYR A 52 -5.29 -14.57 -4.65
C TYR A 52 -6.37 -13.55 -5.06
N ALA A 53 -6.23 -12.94 -6.25
CA ALA A 53 -7.11 -11.92 -6.77
C ALA A 53 -7.49 -12.22 -8.22
N PRO A 54 -8.37 -13.21 -8.48
CA PRO A 54 -8.80 -13.57 -9.83
C PRO A 54 -9.48 -12.41 -10.58
N ASN A 55 -9.95 -11.40 -9.85
CA ASN A 55 -10.60 -10.19 -10.36
C ASN A 55 -9.68 -8.96 -10.45
N VAL A 56 -8.35 -9.16 -10.42
CA VAL A 56 -7.38 -8.05 -10.37
C VAL A 56 -7.54 -7.07 -11.55
N ALA A 57 -7.84 -7.57 -12.76
CA ALA A 57 -8.02 -6.71 -13.92
C ALA A 57 -9.23 -5.79 -13.76
N GLU A 58 -10.36 -6.32 -13.28
CA GLU A 58 -11.57 -5.54 -13.02
C GLU A 58 -11.34 -4.53 -11.89
N VAL A 59 -10.60 -4.91 -10.84
CA VAL A 59 -10.28 -4.01 -9.73
C VAL A 59 -9.42 -2.84 -10.19
N LEU A 60 -8.35 -3.11 -10.97
CA LEU A 60 -7.49 -2.05 -11.51
C LEU A 60 -8.24 -1.13 -12.48
N GLN A 61 -9.14 -1.68 -13.29
CA GLN A 61 -10.01 -0.86 -14.14
C GLN A 61 -10.90 0.07 -13.29
N ARG A 62 -11.44 -0.40 -12.16
CA ARG A 62 -12.22 0.46 -11.25
C ARG A 62 -11.40 1.59 -10.63
N TYR A 63 -10.09 1.43 -10.43
CA TYR A 63 -9.24 2.54 -9.96
C TYR A 63 -9.13 3.63 -11.02
N ALA A 64 -8.89 3.23 -12.27
CA ALA A 64 -8.81 4.14 -13.40
C ALA A 64 -10.16 4.86 -13.61
N ASP A 65 -11.27 4.10 -13.65
CA ASP A 65 -12.61 4.65 -13.80
C ASP A 65 -12.99 5.58 -12.65
N GLY A 66 -12.65 5.21 -11.40
CA GLY A 66 -12.85 6.05 -10.23
C GLY A 66 -12.02 7.33 -10.26
N SER A 67 -10.80 7.27 -10.80
CA SER A 67 -9.93 8.44 -10.97
C SER A 67 -10.44 9.37 -12.07
N GLU A 68 -10.94 8.83 -13.18
CA GLU A 68 -11.61 9.63 -14.22
C GLU A 68 -12.92 10.24 -13.69
N ALA A 69 -13.71 9.49 -12.90
CA ALA A 69 -14.91 10.01 -12.27
C ALA A 69 -14.59 11.15 -11.29
N ALA A 70 -13.51 11.03 -10.52
CA ALA A 70 -13.04 12.11 -9.66
C ALA A 70 -12.66 13.36 -10.46
N ARG A 71 -11.92 13.23 -11.57
CA ARG A 71 -11.61 14.35 -12.48
C ARG A 71 -12.86 14.97 -13.10
N ALA A 72 -13.85 14.16 -13.47
CA ALA A 72 -15.10 14.65 -14.05
C ALA A 72 -15.89 15.54 -13.06
N VAL A 73 -15.79 15.27 -11.75
CA VAL A 73 -16.49 16.02 -10.70
C VAL A 73 -15.66 17.20 -10.19
N LEU A 74 -14.36 17.01 -9.97
CA LEU A 74 -13.47 17.98 -9.33
C LEU A 74 -12.71 18.87 -10.33
N GLY A 75 -12.64 18.48 -11.59
CA GLY A 75 -11.72 19.02 -12.58
C GLY A 75 -10.37 18.29 -12.62
N GLU A 76 -9.54 18.65 -13.59
CA GLU A 76 -8.17 18.15 -13.68
C GLU A 76 -7.34 18.59 -12.46
N PRO A 77 -6.46 17.71 -11.92
CA PRO A 77 -5.60 18.09 -10.82
C PRO A 77 -4.59 19.16 -11.24
N LEU A 78 -4.17 19.98 -10.27
CA LEU A 78 -3.00 20.84 -10.44
C LEU A 78 -1.77 19.95 -10.47
N ARG A 79 -0.90 20.11 -11.47
CA ARG A 79 0.32 19.32 -11.58
C ARG A 79 1.56 20.16 -11.28
N PHE A 80 2.41 19.66 -10.40
CA PHE A 80 3.66 20.32 -10.01
C PHE A 80 4.85 19.38 -10.15
N ALA A 81 6.02 19.93 -10.50
CA ALA A 81 7.28 19.21 -10.43
C ALA A 81 7.88 19.34 -9.02
N TYR A 82 8.30 18.22 -8.44
CA TYR A 82 9.05 18.19 -7.17
C TYR A 82 10.54 17.88 -7.37
N GLY A 83 10.96 17.55 -8.58
CA GLY A 83 12.36 17.38 -8.97
C GLY A 83 12.57 17.56 -10.47
N ASP A 84 13.74 17.16 -10.96
CA ASP A 84 14.24 17.58 -12.28
C ASP A 84 13.76 16.69 -13.42
N SER A 85 13.42 15.43 -13.14
CA SER A 85 12.95 14.50 -14.16
C SER A 85 11.44 14.61 -14.37
N ALA A 86 10.96 14.27 -15.56
CA ALA A 86 9.53 14.36 -15.91
C ALA A 86 8.63 13.48 -15.01
N VAL A 87 9.17 12.38 -14.47
CA VAL A 87 8.45 11.49 -13.54
C VAL A 87 8.42 12.03 -12.11
N GLU A 88 9.27 13.01 -11.78
CA GLU A 88 9.29 13.66 -10.47
C GLU A 88 8.25 14.79 -10.40
N ALA A 89 7.00 14.41 -10.60
CA ALA A 89 5.84 15.27 -10.57
C ALA A 89 4.76 14.74 -9.62
N LEU A 90 3.82 15.60 -9.23
CA LEU A 90 2.69 15.23 -8.40
C LEU A 90 1.41 15.91 -8.88
N ASP A 91 0.31 15.20 -8.75
CA ASP A 91 -1.04 15.69 -8.99
C ASP A 91 -1.66 16.11 -7.65
N VAL A 92 -2.27 17.30 -7.63
CA VAL A 92 -2.99 17.84 -6.47
C VAL A 92 -4.44 18.03 -6.85
N TYR A 93 -5.34 17.35 -6.12
CA TYR A 93 -6.77 17.58 -6.15
C TYR A 93 -7.12 18.52 -4.99
N PRO A 94 -7.32 19.82 -5.26
CA PRO A 94 -7.47 20.78 -4.19
C PRO A 94 -8.88 20.79 -3.61
N THR A 95 -8.98 21.04 -2.30
CA THR A 95 -10.23 21.51 -1.68
C THR A 95 -10.30 23.04 -1.65
N HIS A 96 -11.51 23.58 -1.53
CA HIS A 96 -11.73 25.01 -1.35
C HIS A 96 -11.55 25.48 0.10
N LYS A 97 -11.40 24.55 1.06
CA LYS A 97 -11.14 24.93 2.45
C LYS A 97 -9.72 25.51 2.57
N PRO A 98 -9.55 26.73 3.12
CA PRO A 98 -8.23 27.28 3.39
C PRO A 98 -7.56 26.50 4.53
N ASP A 99 -6.23 26.48 4.53
CA ASP A 99 -5.43 25.83 5.58
C ASP A 99 -5.81 24.36 5.82
N ALA A 100 -6.16 23.68 4.73
CA ALA A 100 -6.67 22.32 4.77
C ALA A 100 -5.55 21.28 4.97
N PRO A 101 -5.84 20.13 5.63
CA PRO A 101 -4.89 19.04 5.71
C PRO A 101 -4.59 18.47 4.32
N VAL A 102 -3.41 17.87 4.18
CA VAL A 102 -2.95 17.27 2.92
C VAL A 102 -2.80 15.77 3.13
N ALA A 103 -3.48 14.97 2.32
CA ALA A 103 -3.27 13.52 2.23
C ALA A 103 -2.41 13.21 1.01
N ILE A 104 -1.21 12.68 1.22
CA ILE A 104 -0.31 12.24 0.14
C ILE A 104 -0.50 10.73 -0.05
N PHE A 105 -1.08 10.31 -1.16
CA PHE A 105 -1.30 8.90 -1.47
C PHE A 105 -0.21 8.34 -2.38
N ILE A 106 0.61 7.46 -1.83
CA ILE A 106 1.72 6.80 -2.50
C ILE A 106 1.22 5.47 -3.08
N HIS A 107 1.21 5.38 -4.41
CA HIS A 107 0.58 4.26 -5.12
C HIS A 107 1.37 2.95 -5.07
N GLY A 108 0.66 1.85 -5.32
CA GLY A 108 1.21 0.50 -5.43
C GLY A 108 1.87 0.22 -6.79
N GLY A 109 1.92 -1.05 -7.19
CA GLY A 109 2.51 -1.48 -8.47
C GLY A 109 3.78 -2.31 -8.36
N ALA A 110 4.03 -2.91 -7.19
CA ALA A 110 5.19 -3.77 -6.89
C ALA A 110 6.54 -3.10 -7.19
N TRP A 111 6.63 -1.77 -6.99
CA TRP A 111 7.76 -0.93 -7.37
C TRP A 111 8.08 -0.88 -8.87
N ARG A 112 7.26 -1.48 -9.74
CA ARG A 112 7.54 -1.58 -11.18
C ARG A 112 6.62 -0.75 -12.06
N SER A 113 5.53 -0.24 -11.49
CA SER A 113 4.44 0.34 -12.28
C SER A 113 3.58 1.25 -11.41
N GLY A 114 2.67 1.97 -12.07
CA GLY A 114 1.77 2.95 -11.47
C GLY A 114 2.12 4.37 -11.94
N GLN A 115 1.09 5.21 -11.98
CA GLN A 115 1.17 6.62 -12.34
C GLN A 115 0.06 7.37 -11.63
N ALA A 116 0.30 8.61 -11.20
CA ALA A 116 -0.59 9.40 -10.36
C ALA A 116 -2.02 9.50 -10.92
N ARG A 117 -2.16 9.60 -12.25
CA ARG A 117 -3.44 9.71 -12.97
C ARG A 117 -4.42 8.57 -12.65
N ASP A 118 -3.92 7.37 -12.35
CA ASP A 118 -4.75 6.18 -12.14
C ASP A 118 -5.12 5.95 -10.66
N TYR A 119 -4.62 6.81 -9.76
CA TYR A 119 -4.77 6.69 -8.31
C TYR A 119 -5.47 7.91 -7.68
N GLY A 120 -6.22 8.66 -8.48
CA GLY A 120 -7.07 9.79 -8.04
C GLY A 120 -8.44 9.38 -7.47
N PHE A 121 -8.80 8.10 -7.50
CA PHE A 121 -10.09 7.59 -7.04
C PHE A 121 -10.53 7.98 -5.60
N PRO A 122 -9.66 8.21 -4.60
CA PRO A 122 -10.10 8.69 -3.29
C PRO A 122 -10.31 10.22 -3.22
N ALA A 123 -9.98 10.97 -4.29
CA ALA A 123 -10.00 12.43 -4.27
C ALA A 123 -11.38 13.00 -3.94
N ALA A 124 -12.45 12.47 -4.53
CA ALA A 124 -13.81 12.97 -4.32
C ALA A 124 -14.18 12.97 -2.83
N LEU A 125 -13.91 11.86 -2.12
CA LEU A 125 -14.17 11.77 -0.68
C LEU A 125 -13.33 12.78 0.12
N LEU A 126 -12.01 12.78 -0.11
CA LEU A 126 -11.07 13.58 0.69
C LEU A 126 -11.31 15.09 0.47
N VAL A 127 -11.51 15.51 -0.78
CA VAL A 127 -11.79 16.89 -1.15
C VAL A 127 -13.12 17.37 -0.56
N GLN A 128 -14.17 16.54 -0.63
CA GLN A 128 -15.47 16.84 -0.01
C GLN A 128 -15.37 16.95 1.52
N ALA A 129 -14.58 16.08 2.16
CA ALA A 129 -14.33 16.15 3.60
C ALA A 129 -13.50 17.40 3.98
N GLY A 130 -12.78 17.98 3.01
CA GLY A 130 -12.02 19.20 3.18
C GLY A 130 -10.51 19.01 3.33
N ALA A 131 -9.98 17.93 2.77
CA ALA A 131 -8.56 17.70 2.59
C ALA A 131 -8.15 17.88 1.12
N HIS A 132 -6.89 18.25 0.90
CA HIS A 132 -6.25 18.06 -0.40
C HIS A 132 -5.84 16.59 -0.56
N LEU A 133 -6.02 16.01 -1.73
CA LEU A 133 -5.32 14.78 -2.12
C LEU A 133 -4.12 15.16 -2.99
N VAL A 134 -2.95 14.61 -2.64
CA VAL A 134 -1.74 14.67 -3.46
C VAL A 134 -1.37 13.26 -3.87
N VAL A 135 -1.08 13.04 -5.15
CA VAL A 135 -0.62 11.74 -5.66
C VAL A 135 0.69 12.00 -6.41
N PRO A 136 1.86 11.59 -5.86
CA PRO A 136 3.11 11.71 -6.56
C PRO A 136 3.29 10.60 -7.59
N ASP A 137 3.84 10.97 -8.75
CA ASP A 137 4.58 10.05 -9.61
C ASP A 137 5.99 9.86 -9.04
N PHE A 138 6.62 8.73 -9.36
CA PHE A 138 8.03 8.44 -9.10
C PHE A 138 8.49 7.33 -10.05
N ALA A 139 9.78 7.25 -10.31
CA ALA A 139 10.35 6.29 -11.25
C ALA A 139 10.04 4.86 -10.81
N ALA A 140 9.70 3.99 -11.76
CA ALA A 140 9.68 2.57 -11.49
C ALA A 140 11.10 2.07 -11.23
N VAL A 141 11.25 1.01 -10.43
CA VAL A 141 12.56 0.57 -9.94
C VAL A 141 13.48 0.13 -11.08
N GLN A 142 12.94 -0.40 -12.18
CA GLN A 142 13.72 -0.74 -13.37
C GLN A 142 14.27 0.50 -14.11
N ASP A 143 13.61 1.65 -14.01
CA ASP A 143 14.04 2.90 -14.66
C ASP A 143 15.16 3.59 -13.87
N VAL A 144 15.43 3.10 -12.66
CA VAL A 144 16.56 3.48 -11.81
C VAL A 144 17.49 2.28 -11.54
N ASP A 145 17.63 1.40 -12.54
CA ASP A 145 18.58 0.26 -12.52
C ASP A 145 18.41 -0.72 -11.35
N GLY A 146 17.17 -0.92 -10.90
CA GLY A 146 16.87 -1.77 -9.76
C GLY A 146 17.16 -1.14 -8.40
N ASN A 147 17.52 0.15 -8.35
CA ASN A 147 17.89 0.86 -7.13
C ASN A 147 16.66 1.39 -6.39
N LEU A 148 16.17 0.61 -5.42
CA LEU A 148 15.02 1.00 -4.59
C LEU A 148 15.31 2.24 -3.71
N MET A 149 16.57 2.54 -3.41
CA MET A 149 16.94 3.75 -2.66
C MET A 149 16.64 5.03 -3.45
N ALA A 150 16.90 5.03 -4.76
CA ALA A 150 16.61 6.18 -5.63
C ALA A 150 15.10 6.47 -5.69
N MET A 151 14.27 5.43 -5.81
CA MET A 151 12.82 5.55 -5.73
C MET A 151 12.35 6.07 -4.36
N ALA A 152 12.90 5.55 -3.26
CA ALA A 152 12.55 6.00 -1.92
C ALA A 152 12.92 7.48 -1.69
N ASP A 153 14.07 7.93 -2.20
CA ASP A 153 14.46 9.34 -2.16
C ASP A 153 13.50 10.23 -2.96
N GLN A 154 13.07 9.80 -4.16
CA GLN A 154 12.05 10.52 -4.93
C GLN A 154 10.76 10.75 -4.14
N VAL A 155 10.24 9.71 -3.48
CA VAL A 155 9.03 9.84 -2.66
C VAL A 155 9.27 10.75 -1.46
N ARG A 156 10.43 10.66 -0.79
CA ARG A 156 10.77 11.57 0.32
C ARG A 156 10.85 13.02 -0.14
N ARG A 157 11.47 13.29 -1.30
CA ARG A 157 11.52 14.62 -1.90
C ARG A 157 10.14 15.14 -2.30
N ALA A 158 9.24 14.29 -2.78
CA ALA A 158 7.86 14.68 -3.02
C ALA A 158 7.16 15.16 -1.73
N VAL A 159 7.32 14.43 -0.62
CA VAL A 159 6.77 14.84 0.69
C VAL A 159 7.42 16.13 1.21
N ALA A 160 8.74 16.24 1.11
CA ALA A 160 9.47 17.47 1.48
C ALA A 160 9.01 18.67 0.65
N TRP A 161 8.78 18.48 -0.65
CA TRP A 161 8.26 19.50 -1.54
C TRP A 161 6.86 19.92 -1.10
N VAL A 162 5.97 18.97 -0.80
CA VAL A 162 4.62 19.27 -0.30
C VAL A 162 4.68 20.09 0.97
N HIS A 163 5.54 19.73 1.94
CA HIS A 163 5.75 20.51 3.14
C HIS A 163 6.19 21.95 2.85
N ALA A 164 7.16 22.14 1.94
CA ALA A 164 7.65 23.46 1.57
C ALA A 164 6.65 24.29 0.74
N ASN A 165 5.72 23.64 0.04
CA ASN A 165 4.88 24.27 -0.98
C ASN A 165 3.37 24.21 -0.70
N ALA A 166 2.92 23.62 0.41
CA ALA A 166 1.50 23.36 0.69
C ALA A 166 0.61 24.61 0.51
N ALA A 167 1.10 25.78 0.94
CA ALA A 167 0.39 27.05 0.83
C ALA A 167 0.02 27.43 -0.62
N ARG A 168 0.76 26.95 -1.63
CA ARG A 168 0.51 27.23 -3.06
C ARG A 168 -0.83 26.67 -3.57
N PHE A 169 -1.36 25.67 -2.88
CA PHE A 169 -2.68 25.08 -3.17
C PHE A 169 -3.61 25.14 -1.95
N GLY A 170 -3.32 25.99 -0.97
CA GLY A 170 -4.15 26.18 0.23
C GLY A 170 -4.03 25.06 1.27
N GLY A 171 -2.98 24.26 1.22
CA GLY A 171 -2.69 23.22 2.20
C GLY A 171 -1.90 23.75 3.41
N ASN A 172 -2.10 23.11 4.56
CA ASN A 172 -1.36 23.36 5.80
C ASN A 172 -0.17 22.39 5.91
N ALA A 173 1.04 22.92 5.86
CA ALA A 173 2.29 22.14 5.98
C ALA A 173 2.43 21.40 7.32
N GLY A 174 1.76 21.88 8.37
CA GLY A 174 1.69 21.23 9.68
C GLY A 174 0.61 20.16 9.81
N ARG A 175 -0.13 19.82 8.73
CA ARG A 175 -1.21 18.83 8.71
C ARG A 175 -1.10 17.82 7.56
N ILE A 176 0.13 17.36 7.29
CA ILE A 176 0.42 16.38 6.24
C ILE A 176 0.19 14.95 6.75
N HIS A 177 -0.52 14.16 5.97
CA HIS A 177 -0.78 12.74 6.22
C HIS A 177 -0.30 11.94 5.02
N VAL A 178 0.21 10.73 5.25
CA VAL A 178 0.71 9.87 4.17
C VAL A 178 -0.07 8.57 4.15
N LEU A 179 -0.57 8.22 2.98
CA LEU A 179 -1.37 7.04 2.74
C LEU A 179 -0.61 6.20 1.71
N GLY A 180 -0.56 4.88 1.88
CA GLY A 180 0.11 4.02 0.92
C GLY A 180 -0.59 2.69 0.77
N HIS A 181 -0.47 2.11 -0.43
CA HIS A 181 -0.96 0.77 -0.74
C HIS A 181 0.13 -0.10 -1.34
N SER A 182 0.23 -1.37 -0.91
CA SER A 182 1.19 -2.34 -1.49
C SER A 182 2.65 -1.86 -1.40
N SER A 183 3.37 -1.80 -2.51
CA SER A 183 4.70 -1.17 -2.59
C SER A 183 4.71 0.30 -2.17
N GLY A 184 3.60 1.01 -2.35
CA GLY A 184 3.41 2.37 -1.85
C GLY A 184 3.20 2.42 -0.34
N ALA A 185 2.63 1.38 0.28
CA ALA A 185 2.55 1.27 1.73
C ALA A 185 3.94 1.02 2.36
N HIS A 186 4.80 0.26 1.67
CA HIS A 186 6.22 0.19 2.01
C HIS A 186 6.87 1.58 1.98
N LEU A 187 6.73 2.32 0.87
CA LEU A 187 7.29 3.66 0.72
C LEU A 187 6.71 4.68 1.72
N ALA A 188 5.42 4.58 2.05
CA ALA A 188 4.79 5.35 3.12
C ALA A 188 5.41 5.03 4.48
N GLY A 189 5.66 3.74 4.78
CA GLY A 189 6.39 3.31 5.97
C GLY A 189 7.78 3.93 6.02
N VAL A 190 8.50 3.93 4.89
CA VAL A 190 9.84 4.54 4.77
C VAL A 190 9.78 6.05 5.06
N VAL A 191 8.80 6.76 4.51
CA VAL A 191 8.54 8.18 4.76
C VAL A 191 8.26 8.45 6.24
N LEU A 192 7.43 7.63 6.87
CA LEU A 192 7.06 7.75 8.28
C LEU A 192 8.25 7.52 9.23
N THR A 193 9.23 6.73 8.82
CA THR A 193 10.44 6.44 9.59
C THR A 193 11.69 7.15 9.06
N THR A 194 11.52 8.17 8.21
CA THR A 194 12.63 8.98 7.71
C THR A 194 13.12 9.93 8.79
N ASP A 195 14.44 10.07 8.92
CA ASP A 195 15.04 11.14 9.73
C ASP A 195 14.93 12.48 8.98
N TRP A 196 13.77 13.11 9.10
CA TRP A 196 13.47 14.38 8.45
C TRP A 196 14.38 15.52 8.92
N ALA A 197 14.76 15.52 10.19
CA ALA A 197 15.61 16.56 10.78
C ALA A 197 17.06 16.42 10.32
N GLY A 198 17.65 15.22 10.44
CA GLY A 198 19.04 14.97 10.07
C GLY A 198 19.25 14.88 8.55
N GLY A 199 18.32 14.27 7.82
CA GLY A 199 18.45 14.00 6.39
C GLY A 199 17.95 15.12 5.47
N TYR A 200 16.93 15.87 5.90
CA TYR A 200 16.26 16.87 5.05
C TYR A 200 16.21 18.28 5.67
N GLY A 201 16.70 18.47 6.90
CA GLY A 201 16.63 19.76 7.60
C GLY A 201 15.20 20.23 7.88
N LEU A 202 14.24 19.30 7.92
CA LEU A 202 12.83 19.56 8.17
C LEU A 202 12.46 19.21 9.63
N PRO A 203 11.35 19.72 10.17
CA PRO A 203 10.85 19.25 11.46
C PRO A 203 10.74 17.72 11.51
N ALA A 204 11.18 17.09 12.60
CA ALA A 204 11.18 15.62 12.70
C ALA A 204 9.76 15.00 12.60
N ASP A 205 8.72 15.81 12.79
CA ASP A 205 7.31 15.42 12.83
C ASP A 205 6.50 16.03 11.68
N ILE A 206 7.07 16.30 10.50
CA ILE A 206 6.31 16.89 9.38
C ILE A 206 5.06 16.06 8.99
N VAL A 207 5.09 14.74 9.18
CA VAL A 207 3.93 13.86 8.96
C VAL A 207 3.15 13.71 10.28
N LYS A 208 1.84 13.94 10.22
CA LYS A 208 0.92 13.93 11.38
C LYS A 208 0.04 12.67 11.46
N GLY A 209 0.04 11.83 10.44
CA GLY A 209 -0.64 10.54 10.44
C GLY A 209 -0.26 9.69 9.23
N GLY A 210 -0.31 8.37 9.41
CA GLY A 210 0.01 7.40 8.37
C GLY A 210 -1.07 6.33 8.18
N LEU A 211 -1.33 5.95 6.93
CA LEU A 211 -1.98 4.68 6.56
C LEU A 211 -1.02 3.84 5.71
N CYS A 212 -0.70 2.65 6.18
CA CYS A 212 0.04 1.63 5.43
C CYS A 212 -0.87 0.43 5.16
N CYS A 213 -1.47 0.37 3.97
CA CYS A 213 -2.41 -0.68 3.57
C CYS A 213 -1.70 -1.77 2.73
N SER A 214 -1.74 -3.01 3.20
CA SER A 214 -1.23 -4.18 2.50
C SER A 214 0.25 -4.06 2.12
N GLY A 215 1.08 -3.53 3.04
CA GLY A 215 2.48 -3.22 2.78
C GLY A 215 3.48 -4.33 3.09
N ILE A 216 4.75 -4.02 2.85
CA ILE A 216 5.92 -4.81 3.20
C ILE A 216 6.81 -3.91 4.07
N PHE A 217 7.23 -4.38 5.24
CA PHE A 217 7.92 -3.53 6.23
C PHE A 217 9.24 -4.12 6.74
N ASP A 218 9.49 -5.40 6.42
CA ASP A 218 10.80 -6.06 6.46
C ASP A 218 11.16 -6.54 5.04
N LEU A 219 12.25 -6.01 4.49
CA LEU A 219 12.72 -6.31 3.14
C LEU A 219 13.54 -7.60 3.03
N LYS A 220 13.82 -8.30 4.14
CA LYS A 220 14.55 -9.57 4.10
C LYS A 220 13.82 -10.64 3.26
N PRO A 221 12.54 -10.99 3.50
CA PRO A 221 11.87 -11.97 2.66
C PRO A 221 11.65 -11.55 1.19
N PRO A 222 11.28 -10.29 0.85
CA PRO A 222 11.27 -9.83 -0.55
C PRO A 222 12.61 -10.03 -1.25
N ARG A 223 13.72 -9.75 -0.57
CA ARG A 223 15.07 -9.96 -1.11
C ARG A 223 15.39 -11.42 -1.38
N LEU A 224 14.83 -12.34 -0.61
CA LEU A 224 15.03 -13.77 -0.84
C LEU A 224 14.06 -14.34 -1.89
N SER A 225 13.06 -13.57 -2.31
CA SER A 225 12.04 -13.98 -3.29
C SER A 225 12.38 -13.59 -4.73
N ALA A 226 11.51 -13.97 -5.67
CA ALA A 226 11.49 -13.56 -7.06
C ALA A 226 11.56 -12.03 -7.30
N ARG A 227 11.33 -11.20 -6.28
CA ARG A 227 11.51 -9.74 -6.39
C ARG A 227 12.96 -9.30 -6.64
N SER A 228 13.94 -10.12 -6.24
CA SER A 228 15.35 -9.90 -6.55
C SER A 228 15.70 -9.97 -8.04
N SER A 229 14.77 -10.41 -8.89
CA SER A 229 14.94 -10.34 -10.35
C SER A 229 14.85 -8.92 -10.91
N TYR A 230 14.25 -7.96 -10.17
CA TYR A 230 14.08 -6.57 -10.63
C TYR A 230 14.46 -5.50 -9.60
N VAL A 231 14.64 -5.88 -8.33
CA VAL A 231 15.27 -5.01 -7.32
C VAL A 231 16.67 -5.52 -7.03
N ARG A 232 17.67 -4.65 -7.14
CA ARG A 232 19.06 -4.98 -6.78
C ARG A 232 19.27 -4.78 -5.29
N PHE A 233 18.69 -5.67 -4.49
CA PHE A 233 18.81 -5.59 -3.03
C PHE A 233 20.26 -5.71 -2.57
N THR A 234 20.75 -4.68 -1.88
CA THR A 234 21.98 -4.67 -1.10
C THR A 234 21.64 -4.74 0.39
N ASP A 235 22.65 -4.99 1.23
CA ASP A 235 22.46 -4.93 2.69
C ASP A 235 22.04 -3.52 3.13
N GLU A 236 22.58 -2.48 2.47
CA GLU A 236 22.19 -1.09 2.70
C GLU A 236 20.72 -0.83 2.35
N ILE A 237 20.24 -1.31 1.21
CA ILE A 237 18.83 -1.17 0.81
C ILE A 237 17.92 -1.91 1.79
N GLU A 238 18.26 -3.14 2.13
CA GLU A 238 17.46 -3.95 3.06
C GLU A 238 17.37 -3.26 4.43
N GLU A 239 18.48 -2.75 4.95
CA GLU A 239 18.52 -2.09 6.25
C GLU A 239 17.78 -0.74 6.22
N ALA A 240 18.16 0.16 5.31
CA ALA A 240 17.65 1.52 5.27
C ALA A 240 16.17 1.61 4.89
N LEU A 241 15.66 0.64 4.12
CA LEU A 241 14.30 0.64 3.61
C LEU A 241 13.43 -0.46 4.23
N SER A 242 13.80 -1.01 5.39
CA SER A 242 12.87 -1.79 6.22
C SER A 242 12.30 -0.89 7.33
N PRO A 243 11.12 -0.24 7.15
CA PRO A 243 10.55 0.69 8.13
C PRO A 243 10.48 0.13 9.55
N GLN A 244 10.25 -1.17 9.69
CA GLN A 244 10.17 -1.84 10.99
C GLN A 244 11.46 -1.72 11.83
N ARG A 245 12.62 -1.44 11.21
CA ARG A 245 13.91 -1.26 11.87
C ARG A 245 14.15 0.18 12.36
N HIS A 246 13.36 1.14 11.90
CA HIS A 246 13.60 2.59 12.11
C HIS A 246 12.51 3.27 12.94
N LEU A 247 11.83 2.51 13.80
CA LEU A 247 10.67 2.99 14.56
C LEU A 247 10.97 4.19 15.46
N ALA A 248 12.23 4.39 15.90
CA ALA A 248 12.62 5.57 16.67
C ALA A 248 12.26 6.90 15.97
N GLN A 249 12.26 6.90 14.63
CA GLN A 249 11.92 8.07 13.81
C GLN A 249 10.41 8.26 13.60
N LEU A 250 9.59 7.23 13.79
CA LEU A 250 8.14 7.35 13.68
C LEU A 250 7.57 8.30 14.75
N LYS A 251 7.13 9.50 14.34
CA LYS A 251 6.49 10.49 15.24
C LYS A 251 4.97 10.50 15.16
N ALA A 252 4.41 10.02 14.05
CA ALA A 252 2.98 10.07 13.76
C ALA A 252 2.22 8.83 14.26
N PRO A 253 0.92 8.95 14.60
CA PRO A 253 0.03 7.80 14.74
C PRO A 253 -0.09 7.04 13.41
N LEU A 254 -0.15 5.72 13.49
CA LEU A 254 -0.16 4.83 12.33
C LEU A 254 -1.42 3.97 12.26
N ILE A 255 -2.00 3.84 11.07
CA ILE A 255 -2.95 2.79 10.73
C ILE A 255 -2.22 1.79 9.83
N VAL A 256 -2.22 0.52 10.22
CA VAL A 256 -1.80 -0.59 9.36
C VAL A 256 -3.04 -1.39 8.98
N ALA A 257 -3.18 -1.75 7.70
CA ALA A 257 -4.34 -2.49 7.23
C ALA A 257 -3.95 -3.65 6.31
N TYR A 258 -4.78 -4.71 6.28
CA TYR A 258 -4.67 -5.79 5.30
C TYR A 258 -6.01 -6.53 5.14
N GLY A 259 -6.19 -7.20 4.01
CA GLY A 259 -7.35 -8.02 3.67
C GLY A 259 -7.15 -9.49 4.04
N THR A 260 -8.23 -10.18 4.45
CA THR A 260 -8.15 -11.59 4.84
C THR A 260 -7.94 -12.55 3.66
N LEU A 261 -8.15 -12.08 2.43
CA LEU A 261 -7.93 -12.84 1.20
C LEU A 261 -6.59 -12.46 0.52
N GLU A 262 -5.66 -11.85 1.26
CA GLU A 262 -4.27 -11.66 0.83
C GLU A 262 -3.42 -12.91 1.08
N THR A 263 -2.23 -12.98 0.46
CA THR A 263 -1.26 -14.03 0.81
C THR A 263 -0.93 -13.98 2.31
N PRO A 264 -0.68 -15.15 2.95
CA PRO A 264 -0.32 -15.19 4.37
C PRO A 264 0.86 -14.30 4.75
N GLU A 265 1.83 -14.14 3.84
CA GLU A 265 3.03 -13.31 4.07
C GLU A 265 2.70 -11.81 4.15
N PHE A 266 1.79 -11.28 3.33
CA PHE A 266 1.38 -9.87 3.45
C PHE A 266 0.54 -9.62 4.71
N GLN A 267 -0.30 -10.58 5.09
CA GLN A 267 -1.01 -10.50 6.36
C GLN A 267 -0.02 -10.53 7.54
N ARG A 268 1.04 -11.36 7.47
CA ARG A 268 2.10 -11.43 8.48
C ARG A 268 2.88 -10.11 8.55
N GLN A 269 3.36 -9.58 7.43
CA GLN A 269 4.09 -8.30 7.37
C GLN A 269 3.30 -7.17 8.04
N SER A 270 2.00 -7.04 7.75
CA SER A 270 1.15 -6.04 8.38
C SER A 270 0.96 -6.27 9.89
N ARG A 271 0.74 -7.51 10.34
CA ARG A 271 0.62 -7.83 11.77
C ARG A 271 1.92 -7.55 12.52
N ASP A 272 3.04 -7.99 11.98
CA ASP A 272 4.34 -7.88 12.64
C ASP A 272 4.80 -6.43 12.72
N PHE A 273 4.56 -5.63 11.67
CA PHE A 273 4.86 -4.20 11.72
C PHE A 273 4.00 -3.47 12.75
N ALA A 274 2.69 -3.73 12.79
CA ALA A 274 1.81 -3.15 13.81
C ALA A 274 2.23 -3.56 15.23
N ALA A 275 2.58 -4.83 15.43
CA ALA A 275 3.08 -5.33 16.72
C ALA A 275 4.40 -4.66 17.13
N ALA A 276 5.33 -4.47 16.19
CA ALA A 276 6.59 -3.80 16.46
C ALA A 276 6.39 -2.31 16.83
N VAL A 277 5.48 -1.61 16.13
CA VAL A 277 5.12 -0.22 16.44
C VAL A 277 4.50 -0.11 17.84
N ALA A 278 3.58 -1.03 18.18
CA ALA A 278 2.98 -1.09 19.52
C ALA A 278 4.02 -1.39 20.61
N ALA A 279 4.94 -2.34 20.36
CA ALA A 279 6.01 -2.69 21.28
C ALA A 279 7.01 -1.52 21.49
N ALA A 280 7.18 -0.66 20.50
CA ALA A 280 7.94 0.58 20.60
C ALA A 280 7.19 1.71 21.35
N GLY A 281 5.98 1.45 21.88
CA GLY A 281 5.17 2.41 22.63
C GLY A 281 4.52 3.49 21.77
N LYS A 282 4.37 3.26 20.46
CA LYS A 282 3.85 4.25 19.51
C LYS A 282 2.38 3.98 19.15
N PRO A 283 1.58 5.02 18.87
CA PRO A 283 0.17 4.84 18.56
C PRO A 283 0.00 4.10 17.23
N VAL A 284 -0.68 2.95 17.28
CA VAL A 284 -0.98 2.15 16.09
C VAL A 284 -2.36 1.51 16.17
N GLN A 285 -3.05 1.50 15.04
CA GLN A 285 -4.28 0.75 14.82
C GLN A 285 -4.05 -0.30 13.75
N LEU A 286 -4.44 -1.55 14.02
CA LEU A 286 -4.45 -2.61 13.01
C LEU A 286 -5.88 -2.84 12.53
N LEU A 287 -6.12 -2.68 11.23
CA LEU A 287 -7.41 -2.91 10.58
C LEU A 287 -7.36 -4.16 9.70
N VAL A 288 -8.36 -5.03 9.84
CA VAL A 288 -8.44 -6.27 9.07
C VAL A 288 -9.72 -6.27 8.24
N ALA A 289 -9.58 -6.20 6.91
CA ALA A 289 -10.71 -6.19 5.99
C ALA A 289 -11.14 -7.63 5.66
N GLY A 290 -12.21 -8.07 6.32
CA GLY A 290 -12.83 -9.38 6.06
C GLY A 290 -13.31 -9.50 4.61
N GLY A 291 -12.94 -10.60 3.94
CA GLY A 291 -13.41 -10.93 2.60
C GLY A 291 -12.85 -10.05 1.47
N ARG A 292 -11.80 -9.26 1.74
CA ARG A 292 -11.12 -8.44 0.72
C ARG A 292 -9.77 -9.01 0.35
N ASN A 293 -9.45 -9.00 -0.93
CA ASN A 293 -8.12 -9.32 -1.43
C ASN A 293 -7.20 -8.08 -1.43
N HIS A 294 -5.95 -8.28 -1.86
CA HIS A 294 -4.89 -7.26 -1.85
C HIS A 294 -5.24 -6.00 -2.62
N PHE A 295 -6.05 -6.11 -3.67
CA PHE A 295 -6.42 -4.99 -4.52
C PHE A 295 -7.71 -4.36 -3.97
N GLU A 296 -8.75 -5.14 -3.72
CA GLU A 296 -10.06 -4.60 -3.31
C GLU A 296 -10.04 -3.76 -2.02
N ILE A 297 -9.16 -4.06 -1.07
CA ILE A 297 -9.14 -3.36 0.23
C ILE A 297 -8.95 -1.85 0.07
N VAL A 298 -8.10 -1.40 -0.87
CA VAL A 298 -7.78 0.03 -1.04
C VAL A 298 -8.95 0.81 -1.63
N GLU A 299 -9.89 0.17 -2.34
CA GLU A 299 -11.10 0.82 -2.85
C GLU A 299 -11.93 1.43 -1.71
N SER A 300 -11.89 0.82 -0.52
CA SER A 300 -12.59 1.35 0.66
C SER A 300 -12.06 2.70 1.14
N LEU A 301 -10.91 3.17 0.63
CA LEU A 301 -10.41 4.52 0.89
C LEU A 301 -11.25 5.61 0.22
N ALA A 302 -11.98 5.29 -0.85
CA ALA A 302 -12.84 6.24 -1.56
C ALA A 302 -14.26 6.34 -0.98
N HIS A 303 -14.57 5.63 0.10
CA HIS A 303 -15.89 5.59 0.70
C HIS A 303 -15.86 6.01 2.17
N ALA A 304 -16.74 6.94 2.55
CA ALA A 304 -16.81 7.46 3.92
C ALA A 304 -17.15 6.38 4.96
N ASP A 305 -17.97 5.40 4.59
CA ASP A 305 -18.34 4.22 5.37
C ASP A 305 -17.40 3.02 5.12
N GLY A 306 -16.47 3.14 4.17
CA GLY A 306 -15.42 2.18 3.93
C GLY A 306 -14.43 2.12 5.08
N LEU A 307 -13.88 0.93 5.35
CA LEU A 307 -12.96 0.68 6.46
C LEU A 307 -11.79 1.67 6.49
N LEU A 308 -11.13 1.88 5.34
CA LEU A 308 -9.99 2.79 5.24
C LEU A 308 -10.40 4.25 5.20
N GLY A 309 -11.43 4.61 4.43
CA GLY A 309 -11.91 5.99 4.32
C GLY A 309 -12.37 6.53 5.69
N ALA A 310 -13.15 5.74 6.43
CA ALA A 310 -13.58 6.09 7.78
C ALA A 310 -12.39 6.35 8.73
N ALA A 311 -11.41 5.45 8.74
CA ALA A 311 -10.25 5.53 9.63
C ALA A 311 -9.33 6.71 9.27
N VAL A 312 -9.10 6.96 7.98
CA VAL A 312 -8.29 8.09 7.50
C VAL A 312 -8.95 9.41 7.82
N LEU A 313 -10.26 9.56 7.57
CA LEU A 313 -10.98 10.79 7.91
C LEU A 313 -10.94 11.08 9.41
N ALA A 314 -11.09 10.05 10.26
CA ALA A 314 -10.95 10.19 11.71
C ALA A 314 -9.53 10.60 12.10
N GLN A 315 -8.49 9.95 11.55
CA GLN A 315 -7.09 10.30 11.81
C GLN A 315 -6.77 11.75 11.43
N MET A 316 -7.38 12.27 10.36
CA MET A 316 -7.21 13.64 9.88
C MET A 316 -8.06 14.68 10.64
N GLY A 317 -8.94 14.26 11.54
CA GLY A 317 -9.89 15.13 12.23
C GLY A 317 -10.96 15.71 11.30
N LEU A 318 -11.37 14.95 10.28
CA LEU A 318 -12.38 15.32 9.28
C LEU A 318 -13.69 14.56 9.44
N ARG A 319 -13.81 13.80 10.52
CA ARG A 319 -15.01 13.06 10.93
C ARG A 319 -15.05 13.00 12.45
N ASP A 320 -16.25 13.23 12.99
CA ASP A 320 -16.57 13.12 14.42
C ASP A 320 -16.70 11.67 14.89
#